data_AF-A0A924Y7Z9-F1
#
_entry.id   AF-A0A924Y7Z9-F1
#
_cell.length_a   1.000
_cell.length_b   1.000
_cell.length_c   1.000
_cell.angle_alpha   90.00
_cell.angle_beta   90.00
_cell.angle_gamma   90.00
#
_symmetry.space_group_name_H-M   'P 1'
#
loop_
_entity.id
_entity.type
_entity.pdbx_description
1 polymer ?
#
loop_
_entity_poly.entity_id
_entity_poly.type
_entity_poly.pdbx_seq_one_letter_code
_entity_poly.pdbx_strand_id
1 'polypeptide(L)'
;GWNLRAEYFLSGAGDDLSDAGIYTYVSTDQVRFYRLGEREPLALTEVPALALSEILRDVDLFVGVASVGNDPAWADTGANRNAFGSYWHEYGFGELSASAETRGAVLAKLLPRLKIAAKCALSGRFLVVRGDLRTYKIHLGSANILMEPNDQYLCIVPGRRTGTETGSVLLPFEGDARLSVILSKAFLLADDTKITDSTIISQIRVRR
;
A
#
# COMPACT_ATOMS: atom_id res chain seq x y z
N GLY A 1 -6.53 25.82 -21.79
CA GLY A 1 -6.70 24.38 -21.49
C GLY A 1 -6.38 23.57 -22.72
N TRP A 2 -5.96 22.32 -22.57
CA TRP A 2 -5.40 21.46 -23.64
C TRP A 2 -6.42 20.99 -24.71
N ASN A 3 -7.70 21.34 -24.59
CA ASN A 3 -8.81 20.90 -25.45
C ASN A 3 -8.95 19.36 -25.56
N LEU A 4 -8.61 18.67 -24.47
CA LEU A 4 -8.66 17.21 -24.35
C LEU A 4 -9.68 16.79 -23.30
N ARG A 5 -10.23 15.59 -23.48
CA ARG A 5 -10.97 14.82 -22.48
C ARG A 5 -10.22 13.53 -22.21
N ALA A 6 -10.00 13.20 -20.95
CA ALA A 6 -9.55 11.88 -20.54
C ALA A 6 -10.73 11.12 -19.92
N GLU A 7 -10.85 9.84 -20.25
CA GLU A 7 -11.84 8.94 -19.66
C GLU A 7 -11.11 7.78 -18.99
N TYR A 8 -11.49 7.47 -17.76
CA TYR A 8 -10.97 6.35 -17.00
C TYR A 8 -12.08 5.31 -16.82
N PHE A 9 -11.88 4.13 -17.40
CA PHE A 9 -12.91 3.10 -17.45
C PHE A 9 -12.92 2.28 -16.16
N LEU A 10 -14.11 2.10 -15.62
CA LEU A 10 -14.39 1.34 -14.40
C LEU A 10 -15.50 0.34 -14.65
N SER A 11 -15.43 -0.82 -14.01
CA SER A 11 -16.52 -1.81 -14.00
C SER A 11 -16.76 -2.31 -12.57
N GLY A 12 -17.98 -2.75 -12.28
CA GLY A 12 -18.28 -3.36 -10.98
C GLY A 12 -17.45 -4.62 -10.76
N ALA A 13 -16.85 -4.77 -9.59
CA ALA A 13 -16.10 -5.96 -9.19
C ALA A 13 -16.93 -6.77 -8.18
N GLY A 14 -17.46 -7.91 -8.64
CA GLY A 14 -18.37 -8.76 -7.87
C GLY A 14 -19.83 -8.30 -7.92
N ASP A 15 -20.69 -9.01 -7.20
CA ASP A 15 -22.16 -8.81 -7.22
C ASP A 15 -22.66 -7.95 -6.04
N ASP A 16 -21.76 -7.52 -5.14
CA ASP A 16 -22.12 -6.77 -3.94
C ASP A 16 -22.40 -5.30 -4.24
N LEU A 17 -23.68 -4.93 -4.18
CA LEU A 17 -24.16 -3.55 -4.25
C LEU A 17 -24.44 -3.01 -2.84
N SER A 18 -24.16 -1.73 -2.63
CA SER A 18 -24.64 -0.97 -1.47
C SER A 18 -26.18 -0.85 -1.48
N ASP A 19 -26.76 -0.45 -0.34
CA ASP A 19 -28.21 -0.18 -0.22
C ASP A 19 -28.74 0.85 -1.23
N ALA A 20 -27.85 1.69 -1.79
CA ALA A 20 -28.15 2.67 -2.82
C ALA A 20 -28.01 2.13 -4.26
N GLY A 21 -27.71 0.83 -4.45
CA GLY A 21 -27.56 0.20 -5.76
C GLY A 21 -26.24 0.54 -6.46
N ILE A 22 -25.21 0.95 -5.72
CA ILE A 22 -23.87 1.27 -6.26
C ILE A 22 -22.92 0.12 -5.91
N TYR A 23 -22.04 -0.27 -6.83
CA TYR A 23 -21.01 -1.28 -6.60
C TYR A 23 -20.14 -0.95 -5.38
N THR A 24 -19.98 -1.92 -4.49
CA THR A 24 -19.11 -1.81 -3.31
C THR A 24 -17.64 -1.79 -3.70
N TYR A 25 -17.29 -2.49 -4.78
CA TYR A 25 -15.95 -2.53 -5.35
C TYR A 25 -16.01 -2.32 -6.86
N VAL A 26 -14.98 -1.67 -7.40
CA VAL A 26 -14.82 -1.48 -8.84
C VAL A 26 -13.45 -1.98 -9.27
N SER A 27 -13.39 -2.61 -10.43
CA SER A 27 -12.15 -2.85 -11.16
C SER A 27 -11.88 -1.68 -12.11
N THR A 28 -10.61 -1.42 -12.34
CA THR A 28 -10.13 -0.37 -13.23
C THR A 28 -9.67 -0.98 -14.55
N ASP A 29 -9.83 -0.23 -15.63
CA ASP A 29 -9.40 -0.65 -16.97
C ASP A 29 -8.66 0.52 -17.66
N GLN A 30 -8.89 0.75 -18.95
CA GLN A 30 -8.11 1.66 -19.77
C GLN A 30 -8.33 3.13 -19.38
N VAL A 31 -7.27 3.93 -19.60
CA VAL A 31 -7.37 5.39 -19.69
C VAL A 31 -7.31 5.75 -21.18
N ARG A 32 -8.31 6.49 -21.67
CA ARG A 32 -8.38 6.93 -23.06
C ARG A 32 -8.42 8.45 -23.15
N PHE A 33 -7.73 8.99 -24.14
CA PHE A 33 -7.70 10.43 -24.42
C PHE A 33 -8.49 10.72 -25.68
N TYR A 34 -9.18 11.85 -25.70
CA TYR A 34 -10.00 12.30 -26.82
C TYR A 34 -9.75 13.79 -27.04
N ARG A 35 -9.84 14.26 -28.29
CA ARG A 35 -10.07 15.68 -28.51
C ARG A 35 -11.50 16.03 -28.10
N LEU A 36 -11.69 17.20 -27.50
CA LEU A 36 -13.03 17.64 -27.12
C LEU A 36 -13.97 17.69 -28.35
N GLY A 37 -15.14 17.08 -28.21
CA GLY A 37 -16.14 16.94 -29.28
C GLY A 37 -15.94 15.72 -30.17
N GLU A 38 -14.80 15.03 -30.09
CA GLU A 38 -14.53 13.82 -30.85
C GLU A 38 -14.91 12.55 -30.04
N ARG A 39 -15.22 11.49 -30.79
CA ARG A 39 -15.58 10.18 -30.23
C ARG A 39 -14.46 9.15 -30.38
N GLU A 40 -13.52 9.39 -31.29
CA GLU A 40 -12.40 8.49 -31.53
C GLU A 40 -11.24 8.81 -30.57
N PRO A 41 -10.58 7.78 -30.01
CA PRO A 41 -9.47 7.97 -29.11
C PRO A 41 -8.25 8.53 -29.85
N LEU A 42 -7.57 9.47 -29.22
CA LEU A 42 -6.34 10.08 -29.68
C LEU A 42 -5.15 9.13 -29.44
N ALA A 43 -4.20 9.08 -30.36
CA ALA A 43 -2.98 8.30 -30.14
C ALA A 43 -2.15 8.93 -29.00
N LEU A 44 -1.56 8.09 -28.13
CA LEU A 44 -0.79 8.57 -26.98
C LEU A 44 0.38 9.48 -27.37
N THR A 45 0.98 9.26 -28.54
CA THR A 45 2.06 10.10 -29.10
C THR A 45 1.61 11.51 -29.45
N GLU A 46 0.30 11.74 -29.57
CA GLU A 46 -0.30 13.04 -29.86
C GLU A 46 -0.80 13.74 -28.59
N VAL A 47 -0.76 13.08 -27.43
CA VAL A 47 -1.12 13.69 -26.15
C VAL A 47 0.06 14.54 -25.66
N PRO A 48 -0.13 15.84 -25.33
CA PRO A 48 0.93 16.66 -24.75
C PRO A 48 1.47 16.03 -23.46
N ALA A 49 2.79 15.90 -23.36
CA ALA A 49 3.44 15.20 -22.25
C ALA A 49 3.03 15.71 -20.85
N LEU A 50 2.85 17.02 -20.70
CA LEU A 50 2.39 17.62 -19.44
C LEU A 50 0.94 17.23 -19.09
N ALA A 51 0.06 17.19 -20.08
CA ALA A 51 -1.32 16.76 -19.85
C ALA A 51 -1.37 15.26 -19.53
N LEU A 52 -0.56 14.46 -20.23
CA LEU A 52 -0.42 13.03 -19.95
C LEU A 52 0.07 12.79 -18.52
N SER A 53 1.12 13.49 -18.08
CA SER A 53 1.68 13.31 -16.73
C SER A 53 0.71 13.72 -15.63
N GLU A 54 -0.02 14.82 -15.78
CA GLU A 54 -1.01 15.25 -14.79
C GLU A 54 -2.16 14.24 -14.69
N ILE A 55 -2.70 13.76 -15.82
CA ILE A 55 -3.78 12.77 -15.80
C ILE A 55 -3.31 11.42 -15.24
N LEU A 56 -2.11 10.95 -15.60
CA LEU A 56 -1.58 9.71 -15.03
C LEU A 56 -1.30 9.83 -13.54
N ARG A 57 -0.93 11.03 -13.05
CA ARG A 57 -0.81 11.30 -11.62
C ARG A 57 -2.15 11.24 -10.91
N ASP A 58 -3.22 11.76 -11.51
CA ASP A 58 -4.57 11.69 -10.95
C ASP A 58 -5.08 10.24 -10.91
N VAL A 59 -4.80 9.45 -11.95
CA VAL A 59 -5.11 8.02 -12.01
C VAL A 59 -4.32 7.24 -10.94
N ASP A 60 -3.02 7.52 -10.79
CA ASP A 60 -2.19 6.92 -9.73
C ASP A 60 -2.72 7.28 -8.33
N LEU A 61 -3.14 8.53 -8.12
CA LEU A 61 -3.74 8.96 -6.86
C LEU A 61 -5.07 8.23 -6.58
N PHE A 62 -5.95 8.10 -7.59
CA PHE A 62 -7.21 7.38 -7.46
C PHE A 62 -6.97 5.92 -7.08
N VAL A 63 -6.11 5.20 -7.82
CA VAL A 63 -5.81 3.79 -7.54
C VAL A 63 -5.09 3.65 -6.20
N GLY A 64 -4.10 4.49 -5.92
CA GLY A 64 -3.30 4.42 -4.71
C GLY A 64 -4.11 4.68 -3.43
N VAL A 65 -5.10 5.58 -3.48
CA VAL A 65 -5.96 5.94 -2.34
C VAL A 65 -7.16 4.99 -2.21
N ALA A 66 -7.85 4.69 -3.32
CA ALA A 66 -9.11 3.94 -3.29
C ALA A 66 -8.93 2.41 -3.41
N SER A 67 -7.71 1.91 -3.67
CA SER A 67 -7.47 0.46 -3.77
C SER A 67 -7.76 -0.26 -2.45
N VAL A 68 -8.57 -1.31 -2.54
CA VAL A 68 -8.78 -2.30 -1.46
C VAL A 68 -7.48 -2.95 -0.98
N GLY A 69 -6.44 -2.95 -1.81
CA GLY A 69 -5.10 -3.42 -1.45
C GLY A 69 -4.39 -2.53 -0.43
N ASN A 70 -4.89 -1.30 -0.21
CA ASN A 70 -4.38 -0.37 0.79
C ASN A 70 -5.25 -0.33 2.06
N ASP A 71 -6.35 -1.10 2.11
CA ASP A 71 -7.22 -1.22 3.30
C ASP A 71 -6.81 -2.46 4.13
N PRO A 72 -6.20 -2.28 5.32
CA PRO A 72 -5.81 -3.37 6.19
C PRO A 72 -7.02 -4.18 6.73
N ALA A 73 -8.18 -3.54 6.86
CA ALA A 73 -9.39 -4.17 7.41
C ALA A 73 -10.08 -5.06 6.37
N TRP A 74 -9.84 -4.85 5.08
CA TRP A 74 -10.41 -5.67 4.01
C TRP A 74 -9.91 -7.12 4.05
N ALA A 75 -8.70 -7.37 4.55
CA ALA A 75 -8.18 -8.72 4.77
C ALA A 75 -8.94 -9.49 5.88
N ASP A 76 -9.51 -8.78 6.85
CA ASP A 76 -10.16 -9.35 8.04
C ASP A 76 -11.67 -9.61 7.86
N THR A 77 -12.31 -9.12 6.79
CA THR A 77 -13.77 -9.27 6.61
C THR A 77 -14.22 -10.65 6.12
N GLY A 78 -13.31 -11.59 5.87
CA GLY A 78 -13.62 -13.01 5.63
C GLY A 78 -14.44 -13.33 4.36
N ALA A 79 -14.99 -12.33 3.67
CA ALA A 79 -15.89 -12.50 2.55
C ALA A 79 -15.19 -12.87 1.23
N ASN A 80 -13.85 -12.75 1.14
CA ASN A 80 -13.19 -12.81 -0.17
C ASN A 80 -11.85 -13.59 -0.23
N ARG A 81 -11.69 -14.63 0.60
CA ARG A 81 -10.51 -15.52 0.52
C ARG A 81 -10.33 -16.21 -0.84
N ASN A 82 -11.37 -16.31 -1.67
CA ASN A 82 -11.36 -17.18 -2.85
C ASN A 82 -11.39 -16.45 -4.21
N ALA A 83 -11.92 -15.22 -4.32
CA ALA A 83 -12.05 -14.56 -5.63
C ALA A 83 -10.94 -13.54 -5.95
N PHE A 84 -10.29 -12.94 -4.95
CA PHE A 84 -9.28 -11.87 -5.15
C PHE A 84 -8.01 -12.05 -4.31
N GLY A 85 -7.80 -13.22 -3.70
CA GLY A 85 -6.62 -13.51 -2.87
C GLY A 85 -5.29 -13.40 -3.65
N SER A 86 -5.28 -13.79 -4.92
CA SER A 86 -4.14 -13.61 -5.83
C SER A 86 -3.87 -12.13 -6.11
N TYR A 87 -4.91 -11.34 -6.40
CA TYR A 87 -4.80 -9.89 -6.62
C TYR A 87 -4.27 -9.14 -5.40
N TRP A 88 -4.73 -9.51 -4.19
CA TRP A 88 -4.23 -8.90 -2.95
C TRP A 88 -2.77 -9.29 -2.67
N HIS A 89 -2.36 -10.51 -3.02
CA HIS A 89 -0.97 -10.94 -2.89
C HIS A 89 -0.06 -10.24 -3.92
N GLU A 90 -0.53 -10.10 -5.16
CA GLU A 90 0.18 -9.46 -6.27
C GLU A 90 0.27 -7.94 -6.10
N TYR A 91 -0.78 -7.28 -5.58
CA TYR A 91 -0.74 -5.86 -5.23
C TYR A 91 0.01 -5.60 -3.91
N GLY A 92 -0.18 -6.49 -2.92
CA GLY A 92 0.40 -6.38 -1.59
C GLY A 92 1.90 -6.64 -1.56
N PHE A 93 2.43 -7.46 -2.48
CA PHE A 93 3.84 -7.90 -2.51
C PHE A 93 4.46 -7.88 -3.92
N GLY A 94 3.84 -7.19 -4.88
CA GLY A 94 4.28 -7.07 -6.28
C GLY A 94 5.50 -6.18 -6.48
N GLU A 95 5.73 -5.74 -7.72
CA GLU A 95 6.86 -4.87 -8.04
C GLU A 95 6.72 -3.48 -7.39
N LEU A 96 7.87 -2.84 -7.14
CA LEU A 96 7.87 -1.51 -6.55
C LEU A 96 7.45 -0.46 -7.58
N SER A 97 6.54 0.43 -7.18
CA SER A 97 6.34 1.68 -7.90
C SER A 97 7.53 2.62 -7.67
N ALA A 98 7.70 3.64 -8.53
CA ALA A 98 8.75 4.64 -8.38
C ALA A 98 8.74 5.35 -7.00
N SER A 99 7.56 5.54 -6.42
CA SER A 99 7.43 6.09 -5.06
C SER A 99 7.94 5.11 -4.00
N ALA A 100 7.75 3.81 -4.19
CA ALA A 100 8.26 2.78 -3.30
C ALA A 100 9.78 2.58 -3.41
N GLU A 101 10.35 2.69 -4.60
CA GLU A 101 11.80 2.72 -4.81
C GLU A 101 12.44 3.92 -4.10
N THR A 102 11.85 5.11 -4.25
CA THR A 102 12.28 6.32 -3.54
C THR A 102 12.25 6.11 -2.03
N ARG A 103 11.20 5.48 -1.52
CA ARG A 103 11.07 5.07 -0.11
C ARG A 103 12.21 4.14 0.33
N GLY A 104 12.56 3.16 -0.49
CA GLY A 104 13.70 2.27 -0.25
C GLY A 104 15.03 3.02 -0.15
N ALA A 105 15.28 3.97 -1.06
CA ALA A 105 16.48 4.81 -1.04
C ALA A 105 16.56 5.70 0.20
N VAL A 106 15.42 6.23 0.65
CA VAL A 106 15.33 7.01 1.90
C VAL A 106 15.62 6.12 3.11
N LEU A 107 15.00 4.93 3.19
CA LEU A 107 15.25 3.97 4.26
C LEU A 107 16.72 3.54 4.33
N ALA A 108 17.38 3.32 3.19
CA ALA A 108 18.79 2.95 3.15
C ALA A 108 19.71 3.98 3.86
N LYS A 109 19.36 5.27 3.78
CA LYS A 109 20.08 6.36 4.46
C LYS A 109 19.74 6.50 5.93
N LEU A 110 18.50 6.18 6.30
CA LEU A 110 17.98 6.37 7.66
C LEU A 110 18.29 5.21 8.59
N LEU A 111 18.08 3.97 8.13
CA LEU A 111 18.19 2.76 8.94
C LEU A 111 19.48 2.67 9.76
N PRO A 112 20.68 2.99 9.23
CA PRO A 112 21.93 2.92 10.00
C PRO A 112 21.96 3.84 11.23
N ARG A 113 21.10 4.86 11.28
CA ARG A 113 21.02 5.84 12.38
C ARG A 113 19.95 5.49 13.42
N LEU A 114 19.16 4.45 13.17
CA LEU A 114 18.06 4.05 14.06
C LEU A 114 18.53 3.01 15.08
N LYS A 115 17.88 2.97 16.25
CA LYS A 115 18.17 2.01 17.32
C LYS A 115 17.99 0.54 16.89
N ILE A 116 17.16 0.30 15.87
CA ILE A 116 16.85 -1.03 15.33
C ILE A 116 17.76 -1.43 14.16
N ALA A 117 18.80 -0.65 13.83
CA ALA A 117 19.66 -0.86 12.67
C ALA A 117 20.19 -2.31 12.57
N ALA A 118 20.69 -2.86 13.68
CA ALA A 118 21.25 -4.22 13.71
C ALA A 118 20.22 -5.34 13.48
N LYS A 119 18.92 -5.03 13.62
CA LYS A 119 17.81 -5.95 13.37
C LYS A 119 17.19 -5.75 11.99
N CYS A 120 17.64 -4.78 11.19
CA CYS A 120 17.01 -4.40 9.93
C CYS A 120 17.95 -4.57 8.73
N ALA A 121 17.41 -5.06 7.62
CA ALA A 121 18.11 -5.12 6.34
C ALA A 121 17.13 -4.86 5.19
N LEU A 122 17.57 -4.12 4.17
CA LEU A 122 16.81 -4.01 2.92
C LEU A 122 17.17 -5.18 2.02
N SER A 123 16.16 -5.87 1.50
CA SER A 123 16.33 -7.01 0.58
C SER A 123 15.26 -6.98 -0.51
N GLY A 124 15.67 -6.63 -1.73
CA GLY A 124 14.76 -6.42 -2.86
C GLY A 124 13.66 -5.41 -2.52
N ARG A 125 12.41 -5.85 -2.60
CA ARG A 125 11.19 -5.05 -2.33
C ARG A 125 10.78 -4.99 -0.86
N PHE A 126 11.60 -5.49 0.05
CA PHE A 126 11.28 -5.62 1.47
C PHE A 126 12.28 -4.93 2.38
N LEU A 127 11.76 -4.38 3.47
CA LEU A 127 12.50 -4.17 4.71
C LEU A 127 12.34 -5.44 5.57
N VAL A 128 13.43 -6.18 5.71
CA VAL A 128 13.52 -7.35 6.59
C VAL A 128 13.83 -6.88 8.01
N VAL A 129 13.04 -7.32 8.97
CA VAL A 129 13.17 -7.00 10.40
C VAL A 129 13.25 -8.29 11.17
N ARG A 130 14.37 -8.53 11.86
CA ARG A 130 14.56 -9.69 12.72
C ARG A 130 14.09 -9.36 14.14
N GLY A 131 12.92 -9.87 14.51
CA GLY A 131 12.46 -9.88 15.90
C GLY A 131 13.08 -11.03 16.70
N ASP A 132 12.60 -11.21 17.92
CA ASP A 132 13.02 -12.30 18.81
C ASP A 132 12.08 -13.51 18.68
N LEU A 133 10.83 -13.33 18.21
CA LEU A 133 9.88 -14.40 17.94
C LEU A 133 9.91 -14.87 16.48
N ARG A 134 9.99 -13.95 15.52
CA ARG A 134 10.06 -14.25 14.07
C ARG A 134 10.90 -13.23 13.30
N THR A 135 11.23 -13.56 12.05
CA THR A 135 11.70 -12.59 11.05
C THR A 135 10.52 -12.12 10.22
N TYR A 136 10.45 -10.81 9.98
CA TYR A 136 9.35 -10.13 9.30
C TYR A 136 9.84 -9.46 8.02
N LYS A 137 9.10 -9.58 6.94
CA LYS A 137 9.37 -8.89 5.67
C LYS A 137 8.28 -7.85 5.43
N ILE A 138 8.61 -6.57 5.57
CA ILE A 138 7.70 -5.45 5.36
C ILE A 138 7.85 -4.96 3.93
N HIS A 139 6.81 -5.04 3.12
CA HIS A 139 6.84 -4.60 1.73
C HIS A 139 6.95 -3.08 1.63
N LEU A 140 7.88 -2.58 0.83
CA LEU A 140 8.15 -1.14 0.72
C LEU A 140 7.01 -0.37 0.02
N GLY A 141 6.23 -1.05 -0.81
CA GLY A 141 5.13 -0.47 -1.58
C GLY A 141 3.80 -0.39 -0.83
N SER A 142 3.48 -1.40 -0.01
CA SER A 142 2.16 -1.56 0.65
C SER A 142 2.24 -1.49 2.17
N ALA A 143 3.44 -1.63 2.76
CA ALA A 143 3.67 -1.86 4.18
C ALA A 143 3.05 -3.15 4.74
N ASN A 144 2.67 -4.10 3.88
CA ASN A 144 2.21 -5.43 4.28
C ASN A 144 3.36 -6.27 4.83
N ILE A 145 3.06 -7.20 5.74
CA ILE A 145 4.07 -7.96 6.48
C ILE A 145 3.90 -9.46 6.17
N LEU A 146 4.99 -10.11 5.79
CA LEU A 146 5.12 -11.56 5.77
C LEU A 146 6.02 -12.01 6.92
N MET A 147 5.74 -13.17 7.50
CA MET A 147 6.52 -13.78 8.57
C MET A 147 7.24 -15.02 8.05
N GLU A 148 8.56 -15.06 8.23
CA GLU A 148 9.34 -16.27 7.94
C GLU A 148 9.11 -17.35 9.02
N PRO A 149 9.30 -18.64 8.67
CA PRO A 149 9.78 -19.16 7.38
C PRO A 149 8.68 -19.44 6.34
N ASN A 150 7.41 -19.34 6.70
CA ASN A 150 6.29 -19.80 5.88
C ASN A 150 5.61 -18.69 5.06
N ASP A 151 6.16 -17.47 5.07
CA ASP A 151 5.57 -16.27 4.47
C ASP A 151 4.11 -16.07 4.88
N GLN A 152 3.80 -16.37 6.14
CA GLN A 152 2.49 -16.13 6.69
C GLN A 152 2.25 -14.63 6.85
N TYR A 153 1.13 -14.14 6.34
CA TYR A 153 0.75 -12.75 6.47
C TYR A 153 0.51 -12.35 7.95
N LEU A 154 0.98 -11.16 8.32
CA LEU A 154 0.73 -10.53 9.62
C LEU A 154 -0.02 -9.20 9.43
N CYS A 155 -1.26 -9.15 9.90
CA CYS A 155 -2.07 -7.95 9.88
C CYS A 155 -1.78 -7.09 11.11
N ILE A 156 -1.36 -5.85 10.89
CA ILE A 156 -1.21 -4.82 11.93
C ILE A 156 -1.88 -3.56 11.42
N VAL A 157 -2.99 -3.22 12.05
CA VAL A 157 -3.76 -2.00 11.77
C VAL A 157 -3.23 -0.88 12.67
N PRO A 158 -2.83 0.28 12.12
CA PRO A 158 -2.52 1.45 12.95
C PRO A 158 -3.73 1.81 13.81
N GLY A 159 -3.53 1.97 15.12
CA GLY A 159 -4.61 2.39 16.02
C GLY A 159 -5.23 3.71 15.54
N ARG A 160 -6.56 3.77 15.46
CA ARG A 160 -7.30 5.00 15.15
C ARG A 160 -6.95 6.04 16.21
N ARG A 161 -6.09 6.99 15.86
CA ARG A 161 -5.84 8.16 16.71
C ARG A 161 -7.08 9.05 16.63
N THR A 162 -8.02 8.87 17.58
CA THR A 162 -8.99 9.90 17.89
C THR A 162 -8.20 11.16 18.26
N GLY A 163 -8.43 12.25 17.54
CA GLY A 163 -7.59 13.44 17.57
C GLY A 163 -7.27 13.91 18.99
N THR A 164 -5.97 14.00 19.30
CA THR A 164 -5.28 15.00 20.13
C THR A 164 -3.86 14.50 20.40
N GLU A 165 -2.90 15.38 20.10
CA GLU A 165 -1.52 15.45 20.59
C GLU A 165 -0.67 14.15 20.69
N THR A 166 0.18 13.93 19.70
CA THR A 166 1.61 13.73 20.01
C THR A 166 2.36 14.71 19.13
N GLY A 167 3.22 15.53 19.74
CA GLY A 167 4.03 16.54 19.06
C GLY A 167 4.56 16.02 17.73
N SER A 168 4.44 16.86 16.70
CA SER A 168 4.98 16.61 15.38
C SER A 168 6.45 16.23 15.51
N VAL A 169 6.73 14.93 15.56
CA VAL A 169 8.05 14.43 15.23
C VAL A 169 8.19 14.77 13.76
N LEU A 170 8.85 15.89 13.50
CA LEU A 170 9.27 16.33 12.18
C LEU A 170 10.27 15.29 11.68
N LEU A 171 9.72 14.20 11.14
CA LEU A 171 10.49 13.25 10.38
C LEU A 171 10.94 13.97 9.10
N PRO A 172 12.17 13.78 8.61
CA PRO A 172 12.68 14.49 7.42
C PRO A 172 12.01 14.09 6.09
N PHE A 173 10.81 13.51 6.17
CA PHE A 173 10.00 12.96 5.09
C PHE A 173 8.51 13.31 5.30
N GLU A 174 8.23 14.51 5.83
CA GLU A 174 6.89 15.11 5.80
C GLU A 174 6.26 14.93 4.40
N GLY A 175 5.13 14.23 4.34
CA GLY A 175 4.41 13.93 3.09
C GLY A 175 4.31 12.44 2.73
N ASP A 176 5.18 11.56 3.25
CA ASP A 176 5.08 10.11 3.01
C ASP A 176 4.53 9.36 4.24
N ALA A 177 3.20 9.29 4.32
CA ALA A 177 2.50 8.55 5.36
C ALA A 177 2.88 7.06 5.38
N ARG A 178 3.22 6.48 4.21
CA ARG A 178 3.55 5.05 4.09
C ARG A 178 4.92 4.74 4.67
N LEU A 179 5.91 5.61 4.48
CA LEU A 179 7.21 5.49 5.13
C LEU A 179 7.08 5.50 6.66
N SER A 180 6.21 6.37 7.19
CA SER A 180 5.93 6.42 8.63
C SER A 180 5.30 5.11 9.14
N VAL A 181 4.38 4.53 8.38
CA VAL A 181 3.78 3.21 8.72
C VAL A 181 4.82 2.09 8.69
N ILE A 182 5.67 2.05 7.66
CA ILE A 182 6.75 1.05 7.55
C ILE A 182 7.69 1.13 8.75
N LEU A 183 8.14 2.34 9.12
CA LEU A 183 9.01 2.56 10.27
C LEU A 183 8.33 2.16 11.58
N SER A 184 7.06 2.54 11.77
CA SER A 184 6.29 2.20 12.97
C SER A 184 6.17 0.68 13.15
N LYS A 185 5.86 -0.04 12.07
CA LYS A 185 5.84 -1.51 12.05
C LYS A 185 7.23 -2.09 12.33
N ALA A 186 8.28 -1.54 11.73
CA ALA A 186 9.64 -2.02 11.95
C ALA A 186 10.08 -1.87 13.42
N PHE A 187 9.78 -0.75 14.06
CA PHE A 187 10.08 -0.55 15.50
C PHE A 187 9.29 -1.50 16.39
N LEU A 188 8.00 -1.69 16.12
CA LEU A 188 7.15 -2.62 16.86
C LEU A 188 7.68 -4.07 16.75
N LEU A 189 8.03 -4.49 15.54
CA LEU A 189 8.44 -5.86 15.23
C LEU A 189 9.89 -6.18 15.64
N ALA A 190 10.76 -5.16 15.70
CA ALA A 190 12.12 -5.33 16.21
C ALA A 190 12.16 -5.67 17.72
N ASP A 191 11.07 -5.45 18.45
CA ASP A 191 10.90 -5.75 19.88
C ASP A 191 9.63 -6.56 20.12
N ASP A 192 9.40 -7.57 19.25
CA ASP A 192 8.15 -8.34 19.16
C ASP A 192 7.75 -9.09 20.44
N THR A 193 8.69 -9.35 21.34
CA THR A 193 8.43 -9.91 22.67
C THR A 193 7.72 -8.94 23.62
N LYS A 194 7.79 -7.64 23.35
CA LYS A 194 7.13 -6.58 24.13
C LYS A 194 5.77 -6.17 23.58
N ILE A 195 5.33 -6.75 22.46
CA ILE A 195 3.99 -6.51 21.93
C ILE A 195 2.97 -7.04 22.94
N THR A 196 2.04 -6.19 23.35
CA THR A 196 0.96 -6.54 24.31
C THR A 196 -0.39 -6.75 23.65
N ASP A 197 -0.55 -6.29 22.41
CA ASP A 197 -1.79 -6.44 21.64
C ASP A 197 -2.04 -7.94 21.34
N SER A 198 -3.13 -8.47 21.90
CA SER A 198 -3.49 -9.88 21.77
C SER A 198 -3.84 -10.28 20.32
N THR A 199 -4.32 -9.35 19.49
CA THR A 199 -4.63 -9.60 18.08
C THR A 199 -3.35 -9.81 17.28
N ILE A 200 -2.28 -9.08 17.59
CA ILE A 200 -0.97 -9.24 16.95
C ILE A 200 -0.26 -10.49 17.49
N ILE A 201 -0.25 -10.67 18.83
CA ILE A 201 0.38 -11.83 19.47
C ILE A 201 -0.22 -13.13 18.95
N SER A 202 -1.55 -13.21 18.84
CA SER A 202 -2.22 -14.43 18.38
C SER A 202 -1.77 -14.82 16.97
N GLN A 203 -1.61 -13.85 16.06
CA GLN A 203 -1.10 -14.04 14.69
C GLN A 203 0.36 -14.51 14.66
N ILE A 204 1.26 -13.86 15.42
CA ILE A 204 2.69 -14.22 15.48
C ILE A 204 2.87 -15.63 16.06
N ARG A 205 2.05 -16.01 17.05
CA ARG A 205 2.12 -17.30 17.74
C ARG A 205 1.32 -18.40 17.05
N VAL A 206 0.60 -18.15 15.94
CA VAL A 206 -0.19 -19.19 15.27
C VAL A 206 0.72 -20.38 14.93
N ARG A 207 0.22 -21.54 15.37
CA ARG A 207 0.86 -22.82 15.66
C ARG A 207 1.46 -23.54 14.44
N ARG A 208 2.42 -24.42 14.76
CA ARG A 208 2.90 -25.55 13.95
C ARG A 208 1.78 -26.29 13.23
#